data_AF-A0A8J3AZF3-F1
#
_entry.id   AF-A0A8J3AZF3-F1
#
_cell.length_a   1.000
_cell.length_b   1.000
_cell.length_c   1.000
_cell.angle_alpha   90.00
_cell.angle_beta   90.00
_cell.angle_gamma   90.00
#
_symmetry.space_group_name_H-M   'P 1'
#
loop_
_entity.id
_entity.type
_entity.pdbx_description
1 polymer ?
#
loop_
_entity_poly.entity_id
_entity_poly.type
_entity_poly.pdbx_seq_one_letter_code
_entity_poly.pdbx_strand_id
1 'polypeptide(L)' 'MANKALAKRQKMTIRIEPSQKALKPRNPLVAAALQRAAGPHRKSASGIRQEQKRQLGKKLSKPLEPDEE' A
#
# COMPACT_ATOMS: atom_id res chain seq x y z
N MET A 1 27.18 25.27 -29.72
CA MET A 1 27.04 23.94 -29.07
C MET A 1 26.48 24.10 -27.65
N ALA A 2 25.18 24.41 -27.52
CA ALA A 2 24.56 24.84 -26.25
C ALA A 2 24.22 23.71 -25.26
N ASN A 3 24.20 22.44 -25.72
CA ASN A 3 23.74 21.31 -24.90
C ASN A 3 24.87 20.52 -24.21
N LYS A 4 26.14 20.93 -24.37
CA LYS A 4 27.30 20.20 -23.82
C LYS A 4 27.42 20.32 -22.30
N ALA A 5 26.79 21.35 -21.71
CA ALA A 5 26.73 21.54 -20.25
C ALA A 5 25.63 20.69 -19.57
N LEU A 6 24.50 20.46 -20.25
CA LEU A 6 23.40 19.65 -19.71
C LEU A 6 23.74 18.14 -19.65
N ALA A 7 24.52 17.64 -20.61
CA ALA A 7 24.95 16.24 -20.66
C ALA A 7 25.91 15.82 -19.52
N LYS A 8 26.59 16.78 -18.87
CA LYS A 8 27.48 16.53 -17.72
C LYS A 8 26.76 16.54 -16.37
N ARG A 9 25.45 16.80 -16.34
CA ARG A 9 24.68 16.75 -15.09
C ARG A 9 24.41 15.29 -14.74
N GLN A 10 25.38 14.66 -14.06
CA GLN A 10 25.19 13.37 -13.42
C GLN A 10 24.00 13.51 -12.45
N LYS A 11 22.86 12.92 -12.81
CA LYS A 11 21.70 12.86 -11.93
C LYS A 11 22.09 11.98 -10.75
N MET A 12 22.39 12.59 -9.61
CA MET A 12 22.65 11.88 -8.37
C MET A 12 21.38 11.14 -7.98
N THR A 13 21.30 9.87 -8.35
CA THR A 13 20.23 8.96 -7.93
C THR A 13 20.75 8.21 -6.72
N ILE A 14 20.28 8.60 -5.54
CA ILE A 14 20.55 7.86 -4.31
C ILE A 14 19.76 6.55 -4.43
N ARG A 15 20.44 5.48 -4.82
CA ARG A 15 19.89 4.13 -4.77
C ARG A 15 19.90 3.72 -3.30
N ILE A 16 18.72 3.67 -2.68
CA ILE A 16 18.57 3.11 -1.34
C ILE A 16 18.75 1.60 -1.47
N GLU A 17 19.98 1.14 -1.28
CA GLU A 17 20.28 -0.30 -1.26
C GLU A 17 19.61 -0.94 -0.03
N PRO A 18 19.24 -2.23 -0.08
CA PRO A 18 18.61 -2.91 1.05
C PRO A 18 19.48 -2.92 2.32
N SER A 19 20.80 -2.77 2.19
CA SER A 19 21.78 -2.56 3.28
C SER A 19 21.65 -1.19 3.96
N GLN A 20 21.05 -0.20 3.28
CA GLN A 20 20.76 1.14 3.78
C GLN A 20 19.39 1.22 4.47
N LYS A 21 18.60 0.13 4.47
CA LYS A 21 17.47 0.02 5.39
C LYS A 21 18.04 -0.03 6.80
N ALA A 22 17.75 0.99 7.60
CA ALA A 22 18.26 1.11 8.96
C ALA A 22 18.07 -0.22 9.73
N LEU A 23 19.18 -0.92 10.02
CA LEU A 23 19.18 -2.29 10.55
C LEU A 23 18.54 -2.42 11.95
N LYS A 24 18.22 -1.32 12.62
CA LYS A 24 17.35 -1.21 13.79
C LYS A 24 16.98 0.27 13.99
N PRO A 25 15.79 0.59 14.50
CA PRO A 25 15.50 1.96 14.92
C PRO A 25 16.46 2.36 16.02
N ARG A 26 16.99 3.59 15.96
CA ARG A 26 17.88 4.15 16.99
C ARG A 26 17.24 4.20 18.38
N ASN A 27 15.91 4.27 18.42
CA ASN A 27 15.15 4.24 19.65
C ASN A 27 14.52 2.84 19.84
N PRO A 28 14.86 2.12 20.93
CA PRO A 28 14.37 0.77 21.18
C PRO A 28 12.86 0.70 21.39
N LEU A 29 12.21 1.81 21.78
CA LEU A 29 10.76 1.88 21.99
C LEU A 29 9.97 2.02 20.69
N VAL A 30 10.62 2.31 19.55
CA VAL A 30 9.95 2.52 18.26
C VAL A 30 9.24 1.26 17.78
N ALA A 31 9.84 0.09 17.99
CA ALA A 31 9.19 -1.18 17.63
C ALA A 31 7.87 -1.37 18.38
N ALA A 32 7.87 -1.13 19.69
CA ALA A 32 6.68 -1.22 20.53
C ALA A 32 5.65 -0.11 20.23
N ALA A 33 6.09 1.08 19.85
CA ALA A 33 5.22 2.19 19.48
C ALA A 33 4.53 1.96 18.13
N LEU A 34 5.24 1.38 17.14
CA LEU A 34 4.66 0.98 15.86
C LEU A 34 3.64 -0.15 16.03
N GLN A 35 3.87 -1.08 16.95
CA GLN A 35 2.89 -2.11 17.32
C GLN A 35 1.67 -1.55 18.05
N ARG A 36 1.85 -0.43 18.77
CA ARG A 36 0.76 0.34 19.42
C ARG A 36 -0.03 1.21 18.45
N ALA A 37 0.38 1.31 17.19
CA ALA A 37 -0.47 1.94 16.18
C ALA A 37 -1.83 1.23 16.22
N ALA A 38 -2.90 2.01 16.41
CA ALA A 38 -4.26 1.50 16.47
C ALA A 38 -4.44 0.54 15.30
N GLY A 39 -4.85 -0.70 15.59
CA GLY A 39 -5.01 -1.74 14.59
C GLY A 39 -5.87 -1.27 13.40
N PRO A 40 -5.96 -2.07 12.33
CA PRO A 40 -6.60 -1.65 11.09
C PRO A 40 -7.94 -0.94 11.35
N HIS A 41 -8.03 0.33 10.94
CA HIS A 41 -9.22 1.14 11.15
C HIS A 41 -10.44 0.38 10.63
N ARG A 42 -11.41 0.14 11.52
CA ARG A 42 -12.67 -0.48 11.13
C ARG A 42 -13.37 0.41 10.12
N LYS A 43 -13.96 -0.20 9.09
CA LYS A 43 -14.80 0.52 8.14
C LYS A 43 -15.97 1.16 8.89
N SER A 44 -16.34 2.37 8.49
CA SER A 44 -17.59 2.99 8.94
C SER A 44 -18.79 2.16 8.49
N ALA A 45 -19.94 2.32 9.15
CA ALA A 45 -21.16 1.64 8.77
C ALA A 45 -21.54 1.88 7.30
N SER A 46 -21.28 3.08 6.76
CA SER A 46 -21.47 3.39 5.34
C SER A 46 -20.52 2.61 4.42
N GLY A 47 -19.25 2.46 4.81
CA GLY A 47 -18.27 1.68 4.06
C GLY A 47 -18.62 0.19 3.96
N ILE A 48 -19.16 -0.38 5.06
CA ILE A 48 -19.64 -1.77 5.08
C ILE A 48 -20.83 -1.94 4.11
N ARG A 49 -21.80 -1.02 4.15
CA ARG A 49 -22.96 -1.07 3.23
C ARG A 49 -22.54 -0.98 1.76
N GLN A 50 -21.61 -0.10 1.43
CA GLN A 50 -21.13 0.04 0.05
C GLN A 50 -20.42 -1.23 -0.44
N GLU A 51 -19.61 -1.84 0.40
CA GLU A 51 -18.94 -3.11 0.09
C GLU A 51 -19.94 -4.23 -0.15
N GLN A 52 -20.94 -4.38 0.72
CA GLN A 52 -22.01 -5.36 0.57
C GLN A 52 -22.80 -5.13 -0.71
N LYS A 53 -23.19 -3.89 -1.03
CA LYS A 53 -23.89 -3.55 -2.28
C LYS A 53 -23.08 -3.96 -3.51
N ARG A 54 -21.77 -3.70 -3.50
CA ARG A 54 -20.87 -4.11 -4.58
C ARG A 54 -20.75 -5.63 -4.69
N GLN A 55 -20.65 -6.34 -3.56
CA GLN A 55 -20.61 -7.81 -3.54
C GLN A 55 -21.90 -8.42 -4.09
N LEU A 56 -23.05 -7.88 -3.69
CA LEU A 56 -24.36 -8.29 -4.22
C LEU A 56 -24.45 -8.04 -5.73
N GLY A 57 -24.06 -6.85 -6.19
CA GLY A 57 -24.03 -6.53 -7.61
C GLY A 57 -23.16 -7.50 -8.42
N LYS A 58 -21.99 -7.89 -7.90
CA LYS A 58 -21.09 -8.87 -8.54
C LYS A 58 -21.72 -10.27 -8.62
N LYS A 59 -22.39 -10.72 -7.56
CA LYS A 59 -23.08 -12.02 -7.54
C LYS A 59 -24.23 -12.04 -8.54
N LEU A 60 -25.00 -10.95 -8.61
CA LEU A 60 -26.16 -10.84 -9.50
C LEU A 60 -25.77 -10.63 -10.97
N SER A 61 -24.61 -10.01 -11.24
CA SER A 61 -24.09 -9.84 -12.60
C SER A 61 -23.42 -11.10 -13.16
N LYS A 62 -23.04 -12.05 -12.30
CA LYS A 62 -22.49 -13.33 -12.73
C LYS A 62 -23.69 -14.24 -13.08
N PRO A 63 -23.75 -14.85 -14.28
CA PRO A 63 -24.81 -15.81 -14.57
C PRO A 63 -24.76 -16.94 -13.55
N LEU A 64 -25.93 -17.35 -13.05
CA LEU A 64 -26.12 -18.39 -12.06
C LEU A 64 -25.63 -19.71 -12.69
N GLU A 65 -24.42 -20.16 -12.33
CA GLU A 65 -24.10 -21.58 -12.50
C GLU A 65 -24.97 -22.31 -11.45
N PRO A 66 -25.79 -23.29 -11.87
CA PRO A 66 -26.64 -24.02 -10.93
C PRO A 66 -25.76 -24.73 -9.90
N ASP A 67 -26.11 -24.61 -8.63
CA ASP A 67 -25.49 -25.36 -7.55
C ASP A 67 -25.76 -26.85 -7.81
N GLU A 68 -24.72 -27.63 -8.17
CA GLU A 68 -24.81 -29.10 -8.18
C GLU A 68 -24.99 -29.57 -6.73
N GLU A 69 -26.08 -30.30 -6.48
CA GLU A 69 -26.52 -30.87 -5.20
C GLU A 69 -25.52 -31.87 -4.59
#